data_AF-A0A2N4YPV3-F1
#
_entry.id   AF-A0A2N4YPV3-F1
#
_cell.length_a   1.000
_cell.length_b   1.000
_cell.length_c   1.000
_cell.angle_alpha   90.00
_cell.angle_beta   90.00
_cell.angle_gamma   90.00
#
_symmetry.space_group_name_H-M   'P 1'
#
loop_
_entity.id
_entity.type
_entity.pdbx_description
1 polymer ?
#
loop_
_entity_poly.entity_id
_entity_poly.type
_entity_poly.pdbx_seq_one_letter_code
_entity_poly.pdbx_strand_id
1 'polypeptide(L)' 'LGLGLVPRAALANSPWRDEIAVLNLSDFQPAVSLWLIHAQYLANLQAPLIFFASKVVQQLTVSD' A
#
# COMPACT_ATOMS: atom_id res chain seq x y z
N LEU A 1 -23.59 -3.29 12.76
CA LEU A 1 -22.82 -2.29 11.99
C LEU A 1 -21.43 -2.17 12.60
N GLY A 2 -20.39 -2.04 11.79
CA GLY A 2 -19.01 -1.88 12.24
C GLY A 2 -18.23 -0.95 11.31
N LEU A 3 -17.10 -0.43 11.80
CA LEU A 3 -16.16 0.38 11.02
C LEU A 3 -14.92 -0.45 10.71
N GLY A 4 -14.35 -0.25 9.53
CA GLY A 4 -13.12 -0.89 9.09
C GLY A 4 -12.19 0.09 8.41
N LEU A 5 -10.88 -0.17 8.50
CA LEU A 5 -9.86 0.57 7.77
C LEU A 5 -9.44 -0.24 6.55
N VAL A 6 -9.42 0.39 5.39
CA VAL A 6 -9.04 -0.24 4.12
C VAL A 6 -8.23 0.75 3.28
N PRO A 7 -7.15 0.31 2.60
CA PRO A 7 -6.47 1.15 1.62
C PRO A 7 -7.42 1.58 0.50
N ARG A 8 -7.33 2.84 0.06
CA ARG A 8 -8.17 3.39 -1.03
C ARG A 8 -8.15 2.50 -2.29
N ALA A 9 -6.97 2.01 -2.66
CA ALA A 9 -6.80 1.12 -3.81
C ALA A 9 -7.52 -0.23 -3.68
N ALA A 10 -7.64 -0.76 -2.45
CA ALA A 10 -8.37 -2.00 -2.22
C ALA A 10 -9.89 -1.77 -2.28
N LEU A 11 -10.39 -0.64 -1.76
CA LEU A 11 -11.80 -0.26 -1.90
C LEU A 11 -12.21 -0.03 -3.36
N ALA A 12 -11.35 0.61 -4.16
CA ALA A 12 -11.62 0.89 -5.57
C ALA A 12 -11.86 -0.38 -6.41
N ASN A 13 -11.25 -1.50 -6.03
CA ASN A 13 -11.37 -2.79 -6.70
C ASN A 13 -12.33 -3.77 -5.98
N SER A 14 -13.01 -3.32 -4.91
CA SER A 14 -13.89 -4.16 -4.11
C SER A 14 -15.22 -4.40 -4.81
N PRO A 15 -15.76 -5.64 -4.80
CA PRO A 15 -17.12 -5.90 -5.32
C PRO A 15 -18.20 -5.20 -4.47
N TRP A 16 -17.91 -4.85 -3.22
CA TRP A 16 -18.84 -4.17 -2.30
C TRP A 16 -18.67 -2.66 -2.28
N ARG A 17 -17.92 -2.07 -3.22
CA ARG A 17 -17.59 -0.64 -3.24
C ARG A 17 -18.82 0.25 -3.05
N ASP A 18 -19.91 -0.05 -3.74
CA ASP A 18 -21.12 0.76 -3.75
C ASP A 18 -22.02 0.52 -2.52
N GLU A 19 -21.72 -0.53 -1.73
CA GLU A 19 -22.44 -0.88 -0.50
C GLU A 19 -21.72 -0.35 0.76
N ILE A 20 -20.54 0.27 0.61
CA ILE A 20 -19.72 0.78 1.71
C ILE A 20 -19.75 2.31 1.71
N ALA A 21 -20.18 2.90 2.82
CA ALA A 21 -20.05 4.33 3.05
C ALA A 21 -18.60 4.70 3.44
N VAL A 22 -18.03 5.71 2.78
CA VAL A 22 -16.70 6.26 3.13
C VAL A 22 -16.87 7.39 4.15
N LEU A 23 -16.25 7.23 5.31
CA LEU A 23 -16.20 8.28 6.33
C LEU A 23 -14.96 9.16 6.11
N ASN A 24 -15.19 10.43 5.76
CA ASN A 24 -14.12 11.42 5.65
C ASN A 24 -13.85 12.04 7.03
N LEU A 25 -12.61 11.89 7.51
CA LEU A 25 -12.14 12.42 8.79
C LEU A 25 -11.05 13.46 8.52
N SER A 26 -11.17 14.65 9.11
CA SER A 26 -10.25 15.77 8.86
C SER A 26 -8.88 15.62 9.52
N ASP A 27 -8.79 14.80 10.56
CA ASP A 27 -7.62 14.62 11.43
C ASP A 27 -7.07 13.18 11.39
N PHE A 28 -7.61 12.34 10.50
CA PHE A 28 -7.19 10.94 10.41
C PHE A 28 -5.90 10.82 9.58
N GLN A 29 -4.78 10.67 10.29
CA GLN A 29 -3.43 10.55 9.71
C GLN A 29 -2.82 9.16 10.01
N PRO A 30 -3.36 8.07 9.44
CA PRO A 30 -2.81 6.74 9.66
C PRO A 30 -1.42 6.63 9.02
N ALA A 31 -0.41 6.38 9.84
CA ALA A 31 0.93 6.07 9.32
C ALA A 31 0.95 4.60 8.84
N VAL A 32 1.22 4.39 7.56
CA VAL A 32 1.42 3.06 6.98
C VAL A 32 2.90 2.86 6.72
N SER A 33 3.48 1.80 7.28
CA SER A 33 4.84 1.39 6.96
C SER A 33 4.79 0.21 5.97
N LEU A 34 5.46 0.35 4.82
CA LEU A 34 5.63 -0.76 3.88
C LEU A 34 7.03 -1.35 4.02
N TRP A 35 7.10 -2.66 4.21
CA TRP A 35 8.37 -3.38 4.40
C TRP A 35 8.58 -4.35 3.24
N LEU A 36 9.79 -4.33 2.66
CA LEU A 36 10.24 -5.35 1.73
C LEU A 36 11.17 -6.31 2.47
N ILE A 37 10.68 -7.52 2.75
CA ILE A 37 11.45 -8.54 3.45
C ILE A 37 12.06 -9.49 2.42
N HIS A 38 13.37 -9.69 2.50
CA HIS A 38 14.11 -10.59 1.62
C HIS A 38 15.29 -11.22 2.36
N ALA A 39 15.87 -12.30 1.81
CA ALA A 39 17.09 -12.87 2.33
C ALA A 39 18.27 -11.89 2.17
N GLN A 40 19.19 -11.88 3.14
CA GLN A 40 20.31 -10.92 3.15
C GLN A 40 21.22 -11.00 1.92
N TYR A 41 21.38 -12.20 1.35
CA TYR A 41 22.20 -12.44 0.16
C TYR A 41 21.41 -13.18 -0.91
N LEU A 42 21.27 -12.56 -2.08
CA LEU A 42 20.47 -13.08 -3.19
C LEU A 42 21.28 -13.35 -4.47
N ALA A 43 22.60 -13.23 -4.42
CA ALA A 43 23.49 -13.42 -5.57
C ALA A 43 23.00 -12.63 -6.80
N ASN A 44 22.72 -13.32 -7.91
CA ASN A 44 22.24 -12.71 -9.15
C ASN A 44 20.85 -12.05 -9.04
N LEU A 45 20.07 -12.35 -7.99
CA LEU A 45 18.76 -11.73 -7.75
C LEU A 45 18.86 -10.42 -6.95
N GLN A 46 20.05 -10.01 -6.49
CA GLN A 46 20.21 -8.77 -5.73
C GLN A 46 19.84 -7.53 -6.57
N ALA A 47 20.34 -7.44 -7.80
CA ALA A 47 20.08 -6.31 -8.69
C ALA A 47 18.59 -6.18 -9.09
N PRO A 48 17.89 -7.23 -9.55
CA PRO A 48 16.47 -7.11 -9.87
C PRO A 48 15.60 -6.81 -8.64
N LEU A 49 15.97 -7.32 -7.45
CA LEU A 49 15.27 -6.95 -6.20
C LEU A 49 15.40 -5.45 -5.91
N ILE A 50 16.61 -4.89 -5.95
CA ILE A 50 16.85 -3.46 -5.68
C ILE A 50 16.09 -2.61 -6.70
N PHE A 51 16.11 -3.01 -7.98
CA PHE A 51 15.37 -2.33 -9.03
C PHE A 51 13.86 -2.33 -8.71
N PHE A 52 13.28 -3.49 -8.42
CA PHE A 52 11.88 -3.61 -8.04
C PHE A 52 11.54 -2.73 -6.82
N ALA A 53 12.33 -2.81 -5.76
CA ALA A 53 12.15 -2.02 -4.55
C ALA A 53 12.12 -0.52 -4.86
N SER A 54 13.04 -0.04 -5.70
CA SER A 54 13.08 1.37 -6.11
C SER A 54 11.81 1.80 -6.86
N LYS A 55 11.24 0.92 -7.68
CA LYS A 55 10.01 1.19 -8.42
C LYS A 55 8.78 1.22 -7.52
N VAL A 56 8.72 0.32 -6.55
CA VAL A 56 7.66 0.32 -5.53
C VAL A 56 7.70 1.61 -4.71
N VAL A 57 8.88 2.04 -4.25
CA VAL A 57 9.04 3.31 -3.52
C VAL A 57 8.60 4.49 -4.40
N GLN A 58 9.08 4.57 -5.65
CA GLN A 58 8.69 5.63 -6.59
C GLN A 58 7.18 5.71 -6.78
N GLN A 59 6.49 4.58 -6.93
CA GLN A 59 5.04 4.56 -7.11
C GLN A 59 4.29 5.03 -5.85
N LEU A 60 4.78 4.69 -4.67
CA LEU A 60 4.11 5.00 -3.40
C LEU A 60 4.34 6.43 -2.93
N THR A 61 5.49 7.03 -3.26
CA THR A 61 5.77 8.45 -2.99
C THR A 61 4.94 9.39 -3.87
N VAL A 62 4.37 8.89 -4.98
CA VAL A 62 3.54 9.67 -5.91
C VAL A 62 2.06 9.72 -5.49
N SER A 63 1.68 9.18 -4.32
CA SER A 63 0.31 9.31 -3.82
C SER A 63 0.09 10.64 -3.08
N ASP A 64 -0.38 11.64 -3.81
CA ASP A 64 -1.23 12.74 -3.30
C ASP A 64 -2.70 12.25 -3.20
#